data_AF-A0A948GCF6-F1
#
_entry.id   AF-A0A948GCF6-F1
#
_cell.length_a   1.000
_cell.length_b   1.000
_cell.length_c   1.000
_cell.angle_alpha   90.00
_cell.angle_beta   90.00
_cell.angle_gamma   90.00
#
_symmetry.space_group_name_H-M   'P 1'
#
loop_
_entity.id
_entity.type
_entity.pdbx_description
1 polymer ?
#
loop_
_entity_poly.entity_id
_entity_poly.type
_entity_poly.pdbx_seq_one_letter_code
_entity_poly.pdbx_strand_id
1 'polypeptide(L)'
;MNKRILFCITLLSCILLAGTSPACTDFLVKATDGTVVVGRSMEFALGIDSNIVVYPRVTKMVSQGPDNATGISWQPKYGYLGV
;
A
#
# COMPACT_ATOMS: atom_id res chain seq x y z
N MET A 1 28.42 -4.51 37.97
CA MET A 1 27.87 -5.17 36.77
C MET A 1 28.78 -4.88 35.59
N ASN A 2 29.20 -5.90 34.83
CA ASN A 2 30.22 -5.74 33.79
C ASN A 2 29.64 -4.92 32.61
N LYS A 3 30.38 -3.92 32.09
CA LYS A 3 29.88 -3.00 31.04
C LYS A 3 29.34 -3.74 29.81
N ARG A 4 29.92 -4.91 29.50
CA ARG A 4 29.48 -5.81 28.42
C ARG A 4 28.10 -6.43 28.66
N ILE A 5 27.80 -6.81 29.90
CA ILE A 5 26.50 -7.41 30.27
C ILE A 5 25.40 -6.34 30.19
N LEU A 6 25.67 -5.13 30.67
CA LEU A 6 24.71 -4.02 30.56
C LEU A 6 24.39 -3.68 29.10
N PHE A 7 25.42 -3.65 28.24
CA PHE A 7 25.24 -3.42 26.81
C PHE A 7 24.36 -4.49 26.13
N CYS A 8 24.59 -5.78 26.43
CA CYS A 8 23.77 -6.87 25.88
C CYS A 8 22.31 -6.77 26.32
N ILE A 9 22.04 -6.42 27.58
CA ILE A 9 20.67 -6.26 28.10
C ILE A 9 19.96 -5.10 27.38
N THR A 10 20.64 -3.96 27.19
CA THR A 10 20.05 -2.81 26.47
C THR A 10 19.75 -3.15 25.01
N LEU A 11 20.67 -3.83 24.32
CA LEU A 11 20.47 -4.22 22.92
C LEU A 11 19.30 -5.21 22.77
N LEU A 12 19.22 -6.22 23.64
CA LEU A 12 18.13 -7.19 23.64
C LEU A 12 16.78 -6.53 23.92
N SER A 13 16.73 -5.56 24.84
CA SER A 13 15.53 -4.77 25.14
C SER A 13 15.05 -3.96 23.92
N CYS A 14 15.95 -3.36 23.14
CA CYS A 14 15.57 -2.61 21.94
C CYS A 14 14.97 -3.50 20.84
N ILE A 15 15.51 -4.71 20.67
CA ILE A 15 14.99 -5.67 19.67
C ILE A 15 13.60 -6.16 20.07
N LEU A 16 13.38 -6.44 21.37
CA LEU A 16 12.09 -6.87 21.89
C LEU A 16 11.00 -5.79 21.79
N LEU A 17 11.38 -4.51 21.68
CA LEU A 17 10.48 -3.36 21.53
C LEU A 17 10.28 -2.94 20.06
N ALA A 18 10.90 -3.63 19.09
CA ALA A 18 10.70 -3.33 17.68
C ALA A 18 9.28 -3.73 17.25
N GLY A 19 8.38 -2.74 17.19
CA GLY A 19 6.99 -2.90 16.74
C GLY A 19 6.85 -2.93 15.22
N THR A 20 5.67 -3.34 14.76
CA THR A 20 5.27 -3.21 13.36
C THR A 20 5.00 -1.74 13.03
N SER A 21 5.44 -1.29 11.85
CA SER A 21 5.06 0.01 11.30
C SER A 21 3.88 -0.20 10.34
N PRO A 22 2.66 0.23 10.70
CA PRO A 22 1.54 0.18 9.77
C PRO A 22 1.83 1.11 8.58
N ALA A 23 1.63 0.59 7.37
CA ALA A 23 1.85 1.28 6.12
C ALA A 23 0.68 1.02 5.18
N CYS A 24 0.38 2.00 4.33
CA CYS A 24 -0.80 2.16 3.52
C CYS A 24 -2.08 2.19 4.37
N THR A 25 -2.72 3.36 4.47
CA THR A 25 -3.99 3.49 5.22
C THR A 25 -5.14 3.85 4.29
N ASP A 26 -6.30 3.26 4.55
CA ASP A 26 -7.59 3.59 3.94
C ASP A 26 -8.53 4.16 4.98
N PHE A 27 -9.33 5.15 4.61
CA PHE A 27 -10.49 5.54 5.40
C PHE A 27 -11.64 6.01 4.54
N LEU A 28 -12.85 5.86 5.07
CA LEU A 28 -14.08 6.31 4.45
C LEU A 28 -14.78 7.28 5.39
N VAL A 29 -15.14 8.45 4.87
CA VAL A 29 -15.99 9.42 5.56
C VAL A 29 -17.34 9.42 4.87
N LYS A 30 -18.40 9.20 5.65
CA LYS A 30 -19.78 9.37 5.21
C LYS A 30 -20.36 10.60 5.90
N ALA A 31 -20.71 11.62 5.13
CA ALA A 31 -21.34 12.83 5.62
C ALA A 31 -22.81 12.57 6.00
N THR A 32 -23.39 13.49 6.78
CA THR A 32 -24.78 13.39 7.24
C THR A 32 -25.80 13.47 6.10
N ASP A 33 -25.44 14.11 4.99
CA ASP A 33 -26.24 14.17 3.75
C ASP A 33 -26.14 12.89 2.90
N GLY A 34 -25.33 11.92 3.31
CA GLY A 34 -25.13 10.65 2.62
C GLY A 34 -23.93 10.62 1.66
N THR A 35 -23.26 11.75 1.43
CA THR A 35 -22.05 11.83 0.59
C THR A 35 -20.95 10.94 1.17
N VAL A 36 -20.22 10.22 0.30
CA VAL A 36 -19.11 9.32 0.68
C VAL A 36 -17.81 9.80 0.04
N VAL A 37 -16.78 9.94 0.87
CA VAL A 37 -15.41 10.25 0.43
C VAL A 37 -14.47 9.17 0.95
N VAL A 38 -13.60 8.65 0.09
CA VAL A 38 -12.58 7.66 0.44
C VAL A 38 -11.21 8.31 0.31
N GLY A 39 -10.41 8.24 1.38
CA GLY A 39 -9.04 8.73 1.42
C GLY A 39 -8.06 7.57 1.56
N ARG A 40 -6.90 7.69 0.91
CA ARG A 40 -5.79 6.75 1.03
C ARG A 40 -4.49 7.47 1.31
N SER A 41 -3.66 6.87 2.15
CA SER A 41 -2.24 7.21 2.26
C SER A 41 -1.38 6.10 1.64
N MET A 42 -0.21 6.48 1.15
CA MET A 42 0.73 5.59 0.46
C MET A 42 2.11 5.75 1.08
N GLU A 43 2.46 4.83 1.96
CA GLU A 43 3.75 4.80 2.64
C GLU A 43 4.69 3.82 1.92
N PHE A 44 5.76 4.34 1.34
CA PHE A 44 6.87 3.56 0.78
C PHE A 44 8.18 4.09 1.34
N ALA A 45 9.14 3.18 1.59
CA ALA A 45 10.47 3.55 2.08
C ALA A 45 11.29 4.37 1.06
N LEU A 46 10.88 4.30 -0.22
CA LEU A 46 11.50 5.00 -1.34
C LEU A 46 10.46 5.90 -2.00
N GLY A 47 10.95 6.99 -2.60
CA GLY A 47 10.13 7.79 -3.51
C GLY A 47 9.66 6.93 -4.68
N ILE A 48 8.40 7.10 -5.04
CA ILE A 48 7.74 6.42 -6.15
C ILE A 48 7.30 7.48 -7.16
N ASP A 49 7.57 7.24 -8.44
CA ASP A 49 7.21 8.14 -9.55
C ASP A 49 5.72 8.01 -9.90
N SER A 50 4.86 8.30 -8.93
CA SER A 50 3.42 8.15 -9.04
C SER A 50 2.82 9.12 -10.04
N ASN A 51 1.93 8.63 -10.90
CA ASN A 51 1.22 9.43 -11.90
C ASN A 51 -0.27 9.13 -11.84
N ILE A 52 -1.11 10.13 -12.08
CA ILE A 52 -2.54 9.88 -12.29
C ILE A 52 -2.72 9.35 -13.71
N VAL A 53 -3.28 8.14 -13.84
CA VAL A 53 -3.49 7.45 -15.11
C VAL A 53 -4.98 7.32 -15.41
N VAL A 54 -5.34 7.57 -16.66
CA VAL A 54 -6.70 7.38 -17.18
C VAL A 54 -6.81 5.98 -17.79
N TYR A 55 -7.79 5.20 -17.31
CA TYR A 55 -8.12 3.88 -17.85
C TYR A 55 -9.48 3.94 -18.55
N PRO A 56 -9.53 3.90 -19.90
CA PRO A 56 -10.78 3.99 -20.64
C PRO A 56 -11.61 2.71 -20.54
N ARG A 57 -12.94 2.86 -20.57
CA ARG A 57 -13.87 1.72 -20.66
C ARG A 57 -13.68 0.94 -21.96
N VAL A 58 -14.02 -0.35 -21.93
CA VAL A 58 -14.00 -1.27 -23.09
C VAL A 58 -12.59 -1.44 -23.69
N THR A 59 -11.55 -1.05 -22.97
CA THR A 59 -10.15 -1.30 -23.35
C THR A 59 -9.78 -2.74 -22.98
N LYS A 60 -9.14 -3.48 -23.87
CA LYS A 60 -8.65 -4.82 -23.54
C LYS A 60 -7.53 -4.71 -22.49
N MET A 61 -7.78 -5.26 -21.32
CA MET A 61 -6.83 -5.38 -20.22
C MET A 61 -6.37 -6.83 -20.09
N VAL A 62 -5.12 -7.04 -19.70
CA VAL A 62 -4.54 -8.36 -19.47
C VAL A 62 -3.68 -8.27 -18.21
N SER A 63 -3.92 -9.13 -17.24
CA SER A 63 -3.04 -9.21 -16.06
C SER A 63 -1.78 -9.99 -16.39
N GLN A 64 -0.68 -9.65 -15.72
CA GLN A 64 0.55 -10.43 -15.79
C GLN A 64 0.51 -11.54 -14.73
N GLY A 65 0.79 -12.77 -15.15
CA GLY A 65 0.96 -13.92 -14.27
C GLY A 65 2.41 -14.12 -13.84
N PRO A 66 2.68 -15.09 -12.95
CA PRO A 66 4.04 -15.53 -12.61
C PRO A 66 4.82 -15.91 -13.87
N ASP A 67 6.15 -15.74 -13.83
CA ASP A 67 7.06 -16.13 -14.91
C ASP A 67 6.69 -15.52 -16.28
N ASN A 68 6.17 -14.29 -16.30
CA ASN A 68 5.67 -13.59 -17.49
C ASN A 68 4.54 -14.32 -18.23
N ALA A 69 3.83 -15.24 -17.56
CA ALA A 69 2.66 -15.86 -18.13
C ALA A 69 1.57 -14.81 -18.39
N THR A 70 0.76 -15.04 -19.43
CA THR A 70 -0.45 -14.24 -19.66
C THR A 70 -1.50 -14.62 -18.62
N GLY A 71 -1.95 -13.64 -17.84
CA GLY A 71 -3.01 -13.81 -16.87
C GLY A 71 -4.41 -13.61 -17.46
N ILE A 72 -5.34 -13.13 -16.62
CA ILE A 72 -6.74 -12.94 -16.98
C ILE A 72 -6.86 -11.75 -17.93
N SER A 73 -7.69 -11.89 -18.97
CA SER A 73 -8.06 -10.81 -19.88
C SER A 73 -9.49 -10.36 -19.65
N TRP A 74 -9.73 -9.04 -19.66
CA TRP A 74 -11.08 -8.47 -19.52
C TRP A 74 -11.22 -7.15 -20.28
N GLN A 75 -12.45 -6.66 -20.39
CA GLN A 75 -12.76 -5.30 -20.84
C GLN A 75 -13.58 -4.60 -19.75
N PRO A 76 -13.10 -3.50 -19.15
CA PRO A 76 -13.80 -2.84 -18.07
C PRO A 76 -15.07 -2.16 -18.59
N LYS A 77 -16.19 -2.32 -17.89
CA LYS A 77 -17.46 -1.70 -18.27
C LYS A 77 -17.42 -0.17 -18.18
N TYR A 78 -16.70 0.34 -17.19
CA TYR A 78 -16.56 1.76 -16.86
C TYR A 78 -15.10 2.20 -16.95
N GLY A 79 -14.88 3.48 -17.25
CA GLY A 79 -13.56 4.10 -17.19
C GLY A 79 -13.29 4.60 -15.77
N TYR A 80 -12.01 4.67 -15.40
CA TYR A 80 -11.60 5.10 -14.07
C TYR A 80 -10.24 5.81 -14.10
N LEU A 81 -9.94 6.53 -13.03
CA LEU A 81 -8.62 7.10 -12.77
C LEU A 81 -7.93 6.26 -11.69
N GLY A 82 -6.62 6.09 -11.82
CA GLY A 82 -5.79 5.42 -10.82
C GLY A 82 -4.48 6.18 -10.60
N VAL A 83 -3.79 5.81 -9.53
CA VAL A 83 -2.41 6.22 -9.21
C VAL A 83 -1.57 4.96 -9.13
#